data_AF-A0A3B9ZWM4-F1
#
_entry.id   AF-A0A3B9ZWM4-F1
#
_cell.length_a   1.000
_cell.length_b   1.000
_cell.length_c   1.000
_cell.angle_alpha   90.00
_cell.angle_beta   90.00
_cell.angle_gamma   90.00
#
_symmetry.space_group_name_H-M   'P 1'
#
loop_
_entity.id
_entity.type
_entity.pdbx_description
1 polymer ?
#
loop_
_entity_poly.entity_id
_entity_poly.type
_entity_poly.pdbx_seq_one_letter_code
_entity_poly.pdbx_strand_id
1 'polypeptide(L)'
;MIFFSRLSDKIKHAAENDIIFPKESREQALNTCYLFLLFVLIFIKLEPYIMPQLDDMTHASMGISILQTGDWFTMHEGGMISWLKPPLYFWMEAVLFKVFGVSEYWARFPAAVTGFLTFLLSYKTASKLFSKRAGFLTLFVMSSSLYFLSYTQRVMLDMPVTFAVVLSIFSVVKAEKENNDKFYLLYGLGLAFGYYFKGIQGLYALGIIPLYFIFTGQSGKLFNAYFLISILCAVFLIGLWFVPQYTAHGREFLLSQSGVGPLLTGGLAGHENPFYSPLKNLFRMFYWTIPAFYGMLLGFNRLKNKNERNGFILLFLWFFVIISALSASSVFGVRYLIPAFAPAAIFAALALEKHIPPQKFPYFQHIVCLLAGVILFFAAIFPLPAPKGGSEYISLYRCVNSIVDSNSRLLLYKERIFIFNQGLTFYSLRPLDKQVNSIEELLSEIRKSDKTAFVISNAQDYKEIQEAVPAGKLHKSASSDEWILFQIRL
;
A
#
# COMPACT_ATOMS: atom_id res chain seq x y z
N MET A 1 -25.95 35.62 -5.14
CA MET A 1 -24.78 36.28 -4.50
C MET A 1 -25.04 36.67 -3.04
N ILE A 2 -26.18 37.30 -2.73
CA ILE A 2 -26.56 37.75 -1.36
C ILE A 2 -26.74 36.58 -0.36
N PHE A 3 -27.21 35.41 -0.80
CA PHE A 3 -27.38 34.24 0.07
C PHE A 3 -26.03 33.69 0.57
N PHE A 4 -25.04 33.55 -0.33
CA PHE A 4 -23.70 33.07 0.02
C PHE A 4 -22.93 34.05 0.91
N SER A 5 -23.12 35.37 0.74
CA SER A 5 -22.51 36.36 1.64
C SER A 5 -23.11 36.29 3.05
N ARG A 6 -24.45 36.21 3.15
CA ARG A 6 -25.15 36.08 4.44
C ARG A 6 -24.83 34.77 5.16
N LEU A 7 -24.66 33.67 4.43
CA LEU A 7 -24.25 32.39 5.01
C LEU A 7 -22.80 32.45 5.52
N SER A 8 -21.89 33.05 4.73
CA SER A 8 -20.51 33.31 5.14
C SER A 8 -20.43 34.14 6.43
N ASP A 9 -21.19 35.23 6.51
CA ASP A 9 -21.19 36.11 7.68
C ASP A 9 -21.78 35.44 8.93
N LYS A 10 -22.82 34.61 8.77
CA LYS A 10 -23.38 33.82 9.88
C LYS A 10 -22.44 32.73 10.39
N ILE A 11 -21.76 32.01 9.49
CA ILE A 11 -20.75 31.00 9.89
C ILE A 11 -19.57 31.69 10.59
N LYS A 12 -19.15 32.85 10.08
CA LYS A 12 -18.08 33.65 10.69
C LYS A 12 -18.48 34.13 12.09
N HIS A 13 -19.70 34.63 12.25
CA HIS A 13 -20.23 35.10 13.53
C HIS A 13 -20.37 33.96 14.56
N ALA A 14 -20.85 32.78 14.15
CA ALA A 14 -20.93 31.60 15.02
C ALA A 14 -19.53 31.12 15.44
N ALA A 15 -18.58 31.07 14.50
CA ALA A 15 -17.19 30.72 14.80
C ALA A 15 -16.53 31.73 15.75
N GLU A 16 -16.85 33.02 15.62
CA GLU A 16 -16.31 34.08 16.49
C GLU A 16 -16.94 34.08 17.89
N ASN A 17 -18.20 33.68 18.04
CA ASN A 17 -18.94 33.75 19.31
C ASN A 17 -18.93 32.48 20.17
N ASP A 18 -18.64 31.29 19.63
CA ASP A 18 -18.48 30.04 20.42
C ASP A 18 -17.09 29.98 21.12
N ILE A 19 -16.82 30.96 21.98
CA ILE A 19 -15.54 31.15 22.67
C ILE A 19 -15.51 30.34 23.98
N ILE A 20 -15.27 29.03 23.87
CA ILE A 20 -14.92 28.19 25.03
C ILE A 20 -13.40 27.98 25.13
N PHE A 21 -12.64 28.21 24.04
CA PHE A 21 -11.21 27.92 23.98
C PHE A 21 -10.37 29.02 23.28
N PRO A 22 -9.11 29.22 23.69
CA PRO A 22 -8.14 30.04 22.96
C PRO A 22 -7.98 29.61 21.50
N LYS A 23 -7.67 30.55 20.61
CA LYS A 23 -7.54 30.32 19.15
C LYS A 23 -6.59 29.17 18.80
N GLU A 24 -5.42 29.10 19.45
CA GLU A 24 -4.45 28.01 19.21
C GLU A 24 -5.01 26.63 19.61
N SER A 25 -5.74 26.58 20.73
CA SER A 25 -6.41 25.36 21.19
C SER A 25 -7.48 24.90 20.20
N ARG A 26 -8.18 25.85 19.55
CA ARG A 26 -9.17 25.54 18.50
C ARG A 26 -8.54 25.01 17.22
N GLU A 27 -7.48 25.63 16.71
CA GLU A 27 -6.77 25.12 15.51
C GLU A 27 -6.20 23.71 15.75
N GLN A 28 -5.69 23.46 16.95
CA GLN A 28 -5.22 22.13 17.34
C GLN A 28 -6.36 21.11 17.47
N ALA A 29 -7.50 21.50 18.04
CA ALA A 29 -8.69 20.65 18.12
C ALA A 29 -9.21 20.27 16.72
N LEU A 30 -9.21 21.20 15.76
CA LEU A 30 -9.60 20.92 14.37
C LEU A 30 -8.62 19.98 13.68
N ASN A 31 -7.31 20.12 13.90
CA ASN A 31 -6.32 19.19 13.38
C ASN A 31 -6.54 17.77 13.92
N THR A 32 -6.80 17.64 15.23
CA THR A 32 -7.12 16.36 15.86
C THR A 32 -8.44 15.79 15.34
N CYS A 33 -9.46 16.62 15.19
CA CYS A 33 -10.76 16.23 14.62
C CYS A 33 -10.58 15.71 13.19
N TYR A 34 -9.82 16.41 12.35
CA TYR A 34 -9.56 15.98 10.98
C TYR A 34 -8.81 14.64 10.91
N LEU A 35 -7.78 14.47 11.76
CA LEU A 35 -7.08 13.19 11.88
C LEU A 35 -8.02 12.06 12.33
N PHE A 36 -8.92 12.34 13.29
CA PHE A 36 -9.91 11.36 13.74
C PHE A 36 -10.90 11.02 12.62
N LEU A 37 -11.43 12.00 11.89
CA LEU A 37 -12.30 11.76 10.73
C LEU A 37 -11.58 10.92 9.67
N LEU A 38 -10.30 11.19 9.41
CA LEU A 38 -9.49 10.42 8.48
C LEU A 38 -9.23 8.99 8.97
N PHE A 39 -9.00 8.81 10.28
CA PHE A 39 -8.91 7.50 10.90
C PHE A 39 -10.21 6.73 10.66
N VAL A 40 -11.37 7.29 11.03
CA VAL A 40 -12.66 6.61 10.81
C VAL A 40 -12.87 6.32 9.33
N LEU A 41 -12.58 7.25 8.43
CA LEU A 41 -12.72 7.06 6.97
C LEU A 41 -11.90 5.87 6.45
N ILE A 42 -10.66 5.71 6.92
CA ILE A 42 -9.78 4.61 6.50
C ILE A 42 -10.33 3.27 7.02
N PHE A 43 -10.80 3.21 8.26
CA PHE A 43 -11.15 1.94 8.93
C PHE A 43 -12.62 1.52 8.82
N ILE A 44 -13.55 2.43 8.53
CA ILE A 44 -15.01 2.15 8.54
C ILE A 44 -15.45 1.14 7.47
N LYS A 45 -14.71 1.05 6.36
CA LYS A 45 -15.10 0.26 5.19
C LYS A 45 -13.90 -0.51 4.61
N LEU A 46 -13.23 -1.30 5.45
CA LEU A 46 -12.20 -2.24 4.97
C LEU A 46 -12.79 -3.54 4.39
N GLU A 47 -13.97 -3.97 4.83
CA GLU A 47 -14.64 -5.20 4.36
C GLU A 47 -15.68 -5.08 3.22
N PRO A 48 -16.26 -3.92 2.86
CA PRO A 48 -17.46 -3.90 2.00
C PRO A 48 -17.18 -4.16 0.52
N TYR A 49 -15.92 -4.39 0.12
CA TYR A 49 -15.55 -4.53 -1.29
C TYR A 49 -14.60 -5.68 -1.52
N ILE A 50 -14.99 -6.52 -2.47
CA ILE A 50 -14.16 -7.45 -3.23
C ILE A 50 -12.73 -6.92 -3.43
N MET A 51 -11.73 -7.76 -3.18
CA MET A 51 -10.35 -7.51 -3.60
C MET A 51 -10.28 -7.41 -5.14
N PRO A 52 -10.11 -6.21 -5.71
CA PRO A 52 -10.40 -5.97 -7.12
C PRO A 52 -9.23 -6.33 -8.05
N GLN A 53 -8.08 -6.72 -7.51
CA GLN A 53 -6.87 -6.97 -8.28
C GLN A 53 -6.15 -8.21 -7.76
N LEU A 54 -5.47 -8.88 -8.71
CA LEU A 54 -4.67 -10.07 -8.45
C LEU A 54 -3.68 -9.88 -7.30
N ASP A 55 -2.92 -8.78 -7.32
CA ASP A 55 -1.91 -8.50 -6.30
C ASP A 55 -2.50 -8.44 -4.87
N ASP A 56 -3.74 -7.98 -4.69
CA ASP A 56 -4.39 -7.96 -3.37
C ASP A 56 -4.66 -9.39 -2.88
N MET A 57 -5.23 -10.23 -3.75
CA MET A 57 -5.52 -11.63 -3.44
C MET A 57 -4.24 -12.42 -3.20
N THR A 58 -3.20 -12.16 -3.99
CA THR A 58 -1.87 -12.76 -3.84
C THR A 58 -1.24 -12.46 -2.48
N HIS A 59 -1.29 -11.21 -2.02
CA HIS A 59 -0.72 -10.89 -0.71
C HIS A 59 -1.54 -11.52 0.41
N ALA A 60 -2.87 -11.42 0.34
CA ALA A 60 -3.74 -12.00 1.35
C ALA A 60 -3.62 -13.54 1.42
N SER A 61 -3.43 -14.21 0.29
CA SER A 61 -3.20 -15.66 0.25
C SER A 61 -1.86 -16.05 0.84
N MET A 62 -0.80 -15.23 0.72
CA MET A 62 0.48 -15.48 1.39
C MET A 62 0.34 -15.51 2.92
N GLY A 63 -0.48 -14.61 3.49
CA GLY A 63 -0.83 -14.64 4.91
C GLY A 63 -1.52 -15.94 5.34
N ILE A 64 -2.38 -16.49 4.49
CA ILE A 64 -3.03 -17.80 4.72
C ILE A 64 -2.04 -18.95 4.58
N SER A 65 -1.16 -18.91 3.59
CA SER A 65 -0.13 -19.94 3.39
C SER A 65 0.73 -20.12 4.64
N ILE A 66 1.12 -19.04 5.32
CA ILE A 66 1.88 -19.11 6.59
C ILE A 66 1.12 -19.93 7.64
N LEU A 67 -0.20 -19.76 7.74
CA LEU A 67 -1.03 -20.50 8.69
C LEU A 67 -1.22 -21.95 8.28
N GLN A 68 -1.34 -22.23 6.99
CA GLN A 68 -1.52 -23.59 6.46
C GLN A 68 -0.25 -24.43 6.54
N THR A 69 0.92 -23.85 6.24
CA THR A 69 2.20 -24.57 6.25
C THR A 69 2.85 -24.57 7.64
N GLY A 70 2.54 -23.57 8.47
CA GLY A 70 3.27 -23.30 9.70
C GLY A 70 4.67 -22.70 9.49
N ASP A 71 5.05 -22.43 8.23
CA ASP A 71 6.34 -21.86 7.87
C ASP A 71 6.27 -20.32 7.87
N TRP A 72 6.85 -19.71 8.90
CA TRP A 72 6.93 -18.25 9.03
C TRP A 72 8.14 -17.67 8.30
N PHE A 73 9.12 -18.47 7.89
CA PHE A 73 10.35 -17.94 7.31
C PHE A 73 10.29 -17.95 5.78
N THR A 74 9.91 -19.07 5.18
CA THR A 74 9.84 -19.21 3.72
C THR A 74 8.43 -18.93 3.22
N MET A 75 8.30 -17.86 2.43
CA MET A 75 7.01 -17.42 1.91
C MET A 75 6.53 -18.32 0.78
N HIS A 76 5.20 -18.51 0.72
CA HIS A 76 4.56 -19.37 -0.28
C HIS A 76 3.45 -18.60 -1.00
N GLU A 77 3.49 -18.64 -2.33
CA GLU A 77 2.57 -17.98 -3.24
C GLU A 77 1.87 -19.03 -4.10
N GLY A 78 0.56 -19.19 -3.93
CA GLY A 78 -0.20 -20.21 -4.68
C GLY A 78 0.31 -21.64 -4.47
N GLY A 79 0.79 -21.98 -3.28
CA GLY A 79 1.33 -23.30 -2.94
C GLY A 79 2.79 -23.54 -3.33
N MET A 80 3.44 -22.58 -3.98
CA MET A 80 4.85 -22.65 -4.38
C MET A 80 5.70 -21.74 -3.51
N ILE A 81 6.96 -22.10 -3.25
CA ILE A 81 7.91 -21.20 -2.59
C ILE A 81 8.08 -19.93 -3.43
N SER A 82 7.97 -18.76 -2.80
CA SER A 82 8.16 -17.46 -3.44
C SER A 82 9.00 -16.58 -2.53
N TRP A 83 10.21 -16.25 -2.98
CA TRP A 83 11.08 -15.32 -2.26
C TRP A 83 10.96 -13.88 -2.77
N LEU A 84 9.98 -13.59 -3.63
CA LEU A 84 9.90 -12.30 -4.29
C LEU A 84 9.79 -11.13 -3.31
N LYS A 85 9.10 -11.33 -2.17
CA LYS A 85 8.74 -10.29 -1.20
C LYS A 85 9.13 -10.74 0.22
N PRO A 86 9.76 -9.86 1.02
CA PRO A 86 10.01 -10.13 2.44
C PRO A 86 8.73 -10.20 3.27
N PRO A 87 8.79 -10.73 4.51
CA PRO A 87 7.63 -11.42 5.09
C PRO A 87 6.73 -10.54 5.98
N LEU A 88 7.13 -9.32 6.35
CA LEU A 88 6.48 -8.62 7.48
C LEU A 88 5.01 -8.31 7.25
N TYR A 89 4.62 -7.94 6.02
CA TYR A 89 3.21 -7.70 5.72
C TYR A 89 2.39 -8.98 5.93
N PHE A 90 2.88 -10.10 5.42
CA PHE A 90 2.21 -11.40 5.49
C PHE A 90 2.23 -11.97 6.92
N TRP A 91 3.27 -11.68 7.72
CA TRP A 91 3.27 -11.97 9.16
C TRP A 91 2.16 -11.21 9.88
N MET A 92 1.97 -9.93 9.57
CA MET A 92 0.89 -9.14 10.15
C MET A 92 -0.48 -9.72 9.77
N GLU A 93 -0.70 -10.07 8.49
CA GLU A 93 -1.92 -10.73 8.04
C GLU A 93 -2.14 -12.08 8.74
N ALA A 94 -1.13 -12.96 8.76
CA ALA A 94 -1.22 -14.27 9.39
C ALA A 94 -1.59 -14.18 10.88
N VAL A 95 -0.98 -13.25 11.62
CA VAL A 95 -1.34 -13.00 13.03
C VAL A 95 -2.78 -12.53 13.16
N LEU A 96 -3.23 -11.60 12.32
CA LEU A 96 -4.61 -11.09 12.36
C LEU A 96 -5.62 -12.17 11.99
N PHE A 97 -5.35 -12.96 10.95
CA PHE A 97 -6.17 -14.10 10.54
C PHE A 97 -6.26 -15.16 11.63
N LYS A 98 -5.17 -15.42 12.35
CA LYS A 98 -5.15 -16.37 13.46
C LYS A 98 -5.99 -15.90 14.66
N VAL A 99 -6.01 -14.60 14.94
CA VAL A 99 -6.70 -14.02 16.11
C VAL A 99 -8.17 -13.74 15.82
N PHE A 100 -8.49 -13.19 14.64
CA PHE A 100 -9.81 -12.67 14.32
C PHE A 100 -10.54 -13.41 13.18
N GLY A 101 -9.89 -14.43 12.59
CA GLY A 101 -10.39 -15.13 11.42
C GLY A 101 -10.00 -14.45 10.10
N VAL A 102 -10.07 -15.22 9.02
CA VAL A 102 -9.76 -14.75 7.66
C VAL A 102 -10.91 -13.88 7.16
N SER A 103 -10.62 -12.61 6.87
CA SER A 103 -11.55 -11.70 6.21
C SER A 103 -10.80 -10.63 5.42
N GLU A 104 -11.51 -9.98 4.48
CA GLU A 104 -10.96 -8.87 3.70
C GLU A 104 -10.59 -7.68 4.60
N TYR A 105 -11.32 -7.50 5.72
CA TYR A 105 -11.02 -6.48 6.72
C TYR A 105 -9.61 -6.65 7.28
N TRP A 106 -9.30 -7.86 7.76
CA TRP A 106 -8.02 -8.16 8.41
C TRP A 106 -6.86 -8.24 7.43
N ALA A 107 -7.12 -8.58 6.16
CA ALA A 107 -6.12 -8.52 5.10
C ALA A 107 -5.71 -7.06 4.79
N ARG A 108 -6.67 -6.12 4.79
CA ARG A 108 -6.40 -4.69 4.51
C ARG A 108 -5.90 -3.92 5.72
N PHE A 109 -6.14 -4.42 6.92
CA PHE A 109 -5.84 -3.75 8.18
C PHE A 109 -4.36 -3.29 8.31
N PRO A 110 -3.33 -4.09 7.92
CA PRO A 110 -1.94 -3.62 7.93
C PRO A 110 -1.69 -2.38 7.05
N ALA A 111 -2.28 -2.35 5.85
CA ALA A 111 -2.18 -1.19 4.95
C ALA A 111 -2.93 0.03 5.50
N ALA A 112 -4.07 -0.18 6.18
CA ALA A 112 -4.84 0.87 6.82
C ALA A 112 -4.07 1.54 7.97
N VAL A 113 -3.44 0.73 8.84
CA VAL A 113 -2.61 1.23 9.95
C VAL A 113 -1.40 2.00 9.42
N THR A 114 -0.65 1.43 8.49
CA THR A 114 0.54 2.08 7.93
C THR A 114 0.18 3.33 7.12
N GLY A 115 -0.96 3.32 6.41
CA GLY A 115 -1.52 4.48 5.72
C GLY A 115 -1.88 5.62 6.69
N PHE A 116 -2.61 5.32 7.77
CA PHE A 116 -2.94 6.33 8.79
C PHE A 116 -1.69 6.91 9.46
N LEU A 117 -0.72 6.05 9.82
CA LEU A 117 0.55 6.50 10.39
C LEU A 117 1.35 7.36 9.39
N THR A 118 1.29 7.06 8.10
CA THR A 118 1.89 7.88 7.04
C THR A 118 1.31 9.29 7.02
N PHE A 119 -0.01 9.43 7.11
CA PHE A 119 -0.67 10.74 7.23
C PHE A 119 -0.19 11.49 8.48
N LEU A 120 -0.24 10.83 9.64
CA LEU A 120 0.15 11.42 10.92
C LEU A 120 1.62 11.87 10.93
N LEU A 121 2.53 11.05 10.41
CA LEU A 121 3.96 11.37 10.40
C LEU A 121 4.30 12.41 9.33
N SER A 122 3.62 12.42 8.19
CA SER A 122 3.77 13.48 7.17
C SER A 122 3.30 14.84 7.72
N TYR A 123 2.15 14.86 8.40
CA TYR A 123 1.65 16.02 9.15
C TYR A 123 2.69 16.56 10.14
N LYS A 124 3.22 15.67 11.00
CA LYS A 124 4.20 16.06 12.02
C LYS A 124 5.51 16.52 11.41
N THR A 125 5.95 15.90 10.32
CA THR A 125 7.17 16.26 9.58
C THR A 125 7.04 17.67 9.01
N ALA A 126 5.98 17.93 8.24
CA ALA A 126 5.73 19.26 7.68
C ALA A 126 5.53 20.33 8.77
N SER A 127 4.85 19.98 9.86
CA SER A 127 4.65 20.87 11.01
C SER A 127 5.96 21.30 11.66
N LYS A 128 6.91 20.37 11.81
CA LYS A 128 8.21 20.62 12.42
C LYS A 128 9.19 21.32 11.48
N LEU A 129 9.11 21.04 10.19
CA LEU A 129 10.00 21.65 9.19
C LEU A 129 9.60 23.08 8.85
N PHE A 130 8.30 23.36 8.71
CA PHE A 130 7.81 24.62 8.16
C PHE A 130 6.83 25.33 9.11
N SER A 131 5.62 24.78 9.29
CA SER A 131 4.60 25.38 10.16
C SER A 131 3.46 24.39 10.46
N LYS A 132 2.72 24.60 11.55
CA LYS A 132 1.49 23.83 11.85
C LYS A 132 0.47 23.87 10.69
N ARG A 133 0.41 24.97 9.94
CA ARG A 133 -0.48 25.13 8.78
C ARG A 133 -0.04 24.30 7.60
N ALA A 134 1.26 24.31 7.28
CA ALA A 134 1.85 23.41 6.29
C ALA A 134 1.58 21.95 6.64
N GLY A 135 1.65 21.59 7.93
CA GLY A 135 1.21 20.30 8.45
C GLY A 135 -0.22 19.94 8.06
N PHE A 136 -1.19 20.77 8.47
CA PHE A 136 -2.61 20.51 8.17
C PHE A 136 -2.88 20.47 6.66
N LEU A 137 -2.29 21.39 5.88
CA LEU A 137 -2.43 21.41 4.43
C LEU A 137 -1.82 20.17 3.77
N THR A 138 -0.74 19.61 4.32
CA THR A 138 -0.18 18.33 3.87
C THR A 138 -1.18 17.20 4.05
N LEU A 139 -1.85 17.12 5.22
CA LEU A 139 -2.92 16.15 5.45
C LEU A 139 -4.03 16.28 4.42
N PHE A 140 -4.54 17.50 4.24
CA PHE A 140 -5.61 17.81 3.29
C PHE A 140 -5.25 17.43 1.85
N VAL A 141 -4.03 17.76 1.41
CA VAL A 141 -3.55 17.45 0.06
C VAL A 141 -3.41 15.93 -0.14
N MET A 142 -2.85 15.21 0.84
CA MET A 142 -2.70 13.76 0.73
C MET A 142 -4.06 13.05 0.76
N SER A 143 -4.99 13.45 1.64
CA SER A 143 -6.28 12.77 1.84
C SER A 143 -7.25 13.04 0.70
N SER A 144 -7.15 14.19 0.03
CA SER A 144 -7.91 14.52 -1.18
C SER A 144 -7.37 13.84 -2.44
N SER A 145 -6.18 13.22 -2.38
CA SER A 145 -5.71 12.35 -3.45
C SER A 145 -6.36 10.98 -3.33
N LEU A 146 -7.44 10.76 -4.09
CA LEU A 146 -8.18 9.48 -4.09
C LEU A 146 -7.29 8.28 -4.41
N TYR A 147 -6.30 8.44 -5.29
CA TYR A 147 -5.34 7.38 -5.57
C TYR A 147 -4.56 7.00 -4.31
N PHE A 148 -3.95 7.97 -3.63
CA PHE A 148 -3.19 7.73 -2.41
C PHE A 148 -4.07 7.15 -1.28
N LEU A 149 -5.25 7.75 -1.07
CA LEU A 149 -6.20 7.29 -0.06
C LEU A 149 -6.66 5.86 -0.34
N SER A 150 -6.94 5.50 -1.60
CA SER A 150 -7.38 4.14 -1.94
C SER A 150 -6.36 3.08 -1.53
N TYR A 151 -5.06 3.35 -1.64
CA TYR A 151 -4.02 2.39 -1.25
C TYR A 151 -3.91 2.14 0.25
N THR A 152 -4.52 2.99 1.09
CA THR A 152 -4.67 2.69 2.52
C THR A 152 -5.66 1.55 2.79
N GLN A 153 -6.47 1.19 1.80
CA GLN A 153 -7.49 0.15 1.88
C GLN A 153 -7.23 -0.99 0.88
N ARG A 154 -6.04 -1.04 0.28
CA ARG A 154 -5.61 -2.13 -0.62
C ARG A 154 -4.66 -3.05 0.10
N VAL A 155 -4.68 -4.33 -0.26
CA VAL A 155 -3.73 -5.31 0.25
C VAL A 155 -2.43 -5.19 -0.55
N MET A 156 -1.71 -4.09 -0.32
CA MET A 156 -0.55 -3.67 -1.10
C MET A 156 0.60 -3.23 -0.21
N LEU A 157 1.81 -3.44 -0.70
CA LEU A 157 3.05 -3.17 0.03
C LEU A 157 3.52 -1.71 -0.08
N ASP A 158 2.94 -0.94 -1.02
CA ASP A 158 3.37 0.44 -1.30
C ASP A 158 3.07 1.43 -0.16
N MET A 159 1.93 1.27 0.53
CA MET A 159 1.61 2.05 1.74
C MET A 159 2.55 1.71 2.91
N PRO A 160 2.75 0.43 3.27
CA PRO A 160 3.74 0.03 4.27
C PRO A 160 5.16 0.57 4.00
N VAL A 161 5.62 0.51 2.75
CA VAL A 161 6.92 1.10 2.35
C VAL A 161 6.92 2.62 2.56
N THR A 162 5.84 3.30 2.17
CA THR A 162 5.73 4.75 2.36
C THR A 162 5.82 5.12 3.84
N PHE A 163 5.11 4.37 4.70
CA PHE A 163 5.20 4.53 6.16
C PHE A 163 6.64 4.39 6.66
N ALA A 164 7.35 3.35 6.25
CA ALA A 164 8.73 3.11 6.65
C ALA A 164 9.68 4.25 6.26
N VAL A 165 9.53 4.80 5.04
CA VAL A 165 10.30 5.95 4.57
C VAL A 165 9.95 7.21 5.36
N VAL A 166 8.67 7.50 5.57
CA VAL A 166 8.20 8.67 6.32
C VAL A 166 8.63 8.58 7.78
N LEU A 167 8.58 7.39 8.39
CA LEU A 167 9.08 7.14 9.75
C LEU A 167 10.57 7.48 9.85
N SER A 168 11.36 7.00 8.90
CA SER A 168 12.79 7.29 8.81
C SER A 168 13.06 8.79 8.74
N ILE A 169 12.34 9.51 7.87
CA ILE A 169 12.52 10.96 7.70
C ILE A 169 12.03 11.74 8.92
N PHE A 170 10.85 11.40 9.43
CA PHE A 170 10.29 12.02 10.62
C PHE A 170 11.24 11.86 11.82
N SER A 171 11.87 10.71 11.96
CA SER A 171 12.79 10.44 13.08
C SER A 171 14.01 11.38 13.09
N VAL A 172 14.61 11.64 11.91
CA VAL A 172 15.73 12.57 11.75
C VAL A 172 15.27 14.00 12.01
N VAL A 173 14.13 14.40 11.44
CA VAL A 173 13.54 15.72 11.70
C VAL A 173 13.26 15.91 13.20
N LYS A 174 12.77 14.87 13.87
CA LYS A 174 12.49 14.91 15.31
C LYS A 174 13.78 15.01 16.12
N ALA A 175 14.80 14.22 15.78
CA ALA A 175 16.12 14.26 16.42
C ALA A 175 16.70 15.67 16.39
N GLU A 176 16.70 16.31 15.22
CA GLU A 176 17.26 17.65 15.05
C GLU A 176 16.43 18.74 15.73
N LYS A 177 15.10 18.69 15.63
CA LYS A 177 14.23 19.73 16.19
C LYS A 177 14.09 19.64 17.71
N GLU A 178 14.30 18.46 18.29
CA GLU A 178 14.24 18.23 19.74
C GLU A 178 15.63 18.10 20.37
N ASN A 179 16.71 18.26 19.58
CA ASN A 179 18.10 18.04 20.01
C ASN A 179 18.29 16.72 20.78
N ASN A 180 17.68 15.64 20.27
CA ASN A 180 17.70 14.33 20.89
C ASN A 180 18.02 13.23 19.87
N ASP A 181 19.30 12.88 19.82
CA ASP A 181 19.84 11.91 18.87
C ASP A 181 19.28 10.49 19.04
N LYS A 182 18.67 10.16 20.18
CA LYS A 182 18.01 8.85 20.38
C LYS A 182 16.91 8.59 19.36
N PHE A 183 16.32 9.64 18.78
CA PHE A 183 15.33 9.46 17.72
C PHE A 183 15.93 8.85 16.45
N TYR A 184 17.26 8.89 16.22
CA TYR A 184 17.87 8.14 15.12
C TYR A 184 17.65 6.62 15.24
N LEU A 185 17.36 6.06 16.42
CA LEU A 185 17.02 4.63 16.51
C LEU A 185 15.76 4.28 15.70
N LEU A 186 14.81 5.21 15.58
CA LEU A 186 13.62 5.03 14.73
C LEU A 186 13.94 5.11 13.23
N TYR A 187 15.05 5.76 12.85
CA TYR A 187 15.55 5.73 11.47
C TYR A 187 15.95 4.31 11.07
N GLY A 188 16.75 3.64 11.91
CA GLY A 188 17.12 2.24 11.72
C GLY A 188 15.91 1.29 11.66
N LEU A 189 14.94 1.51 12.54
CA LEU A 189 13.68 0.74 12.52
C LEU A 189 12.89 0.95 11.23
N GLY A 190 12.82 2.20 10.74
CA GLY A 190 12.21 2.52 9.45
C GLY A 190 12.91 1.83 8.27
N LEU A 191 14.24 1.78 8.26
CA LEU A 191 14.99 1.03 7.24
C LEU A 191 14.68 -0.48 7.29
N ALA A 192 14.68 -1.08 8.48
CA ALA A 192 14.36 -2.48 8.66
C ALA A 192 12.93 -2.78 8.17
N PHE A 193 11.93 -2.00 8.60
CA PHE A 193 10.56 -2.14 8.13
C PHE A 193 10.43 -1.98 6.62
N GLY A 194 11.10 -0.98 6.03
CA GLY A 194 11.10 -0.79 4.58
C GLY A 194 11.58 -2.04 3.85
N TYR A 195 12.71 -2.61 4.28
CA TYR A 195 13.22 -3.85 3.73
C TYR A 195 12.24 -5.01 3.92
N TYR A 196 11.73 -5.20 5.13
CA TYR A 196 10.82 -6.30 5.45
C TYR A 196 9.44 -6.21 4.79
N PHE A 197 9.03 -5.02 4.31
CA PHE A 197 7.83 -4.88 3.50
C PHE A 197 8.08 -5.15 2.02
N LYS A 198 9.20 -4.70 1.44
CA LYS A 198 9.38 -4.76 -0.03
C LYS A 198 10.83 -4.77 -0.52
N GLY A 199 11.74 -5.29 0.27
CA GLY A 199 13.15 -5.41 -0.04
C GLY A 199 13.81 -4.04 -0.28
N ILE A 200 14.71 -3.97 -1.25
CA ILE A 200 15.51 -2.76 -1.51
C ILE A 200 14.67 -1.54 -1.89
N GLN A 201 13.46 -1.73 -2.43
CA GLN A 201 12.55 -0.63 -2.73
C GLN A 201 12.12 0.12 -1.46
N GLY A 202 12.14 -0.52 -0.28
CA GLY A 202 11.85 0.14 0.98
C GLY A 202 12.98 0.99 1.55
N LEU A 203 14.17 0.96 0.96
CA LEU A 203 15.38 1.58 1.50
C LEU A 203 15.66 2.99 0.96
N TYR A 204 14.65 3.71 0.41
CA TYR A 204 14.86 5.08 -0.09
C TYR A 204 15.51 6.02 0.95
N ALA A 205 15.15 5.88 2.23
CA ALA A 205 15.70 6.69 3.30
C ALA A 205 17.20 6.46 3.55
N LEU A 206 17.75 5.32 3.10
CA LEU A 206 19.19 5.04 3.13
C LEU A 206 19.96 5.96 2.17
N GLY A 207 19.34 6.39 1.07
CA GLY A 207 19.91 7.41 0.18
C GLY A 207 19.58 8.84 0.64
N ILE A 208 18.35 9.09 1.06
CA ILE A 208 17.87 10.45 1.38
C ILE A 208 18.62 11.08 2.56
N ILE A 209 18.77 10.36 3.68
CA ILE A 209 19.29 10.94 4.92
C ILE A 209 20.81 11.22 4.87
N PRO A 210 21.65 10.32 4.33
CA PRO A 210 23.07 10.64 4.19
C PRO A 210 23.32 11.83 3.25
N LEU A 211 22.61 11.88 2.11
CA LEU A 211 22.69 13.04 1.22
C LEU A 211 22.21 14.31 1.94
N TYR A 212 21.16 14.23 2.74
CA TYR A 212 20.70 15.37 3.54
C TYR A 212 21.78 15.92 4.47
N PHE A 213 22.46 15.06 5.22
CA PHE A 213 23.58 15.49 6.08
C PHE A 213 24.74 16.08 5.27
N ILE A 214 25.07 15.52 4.11
CA ILE A 214 26.13 16.05 3.23
C ILE A 214 25.75 17.44 2.70
N PHE A 215 24.57 17.58 2.08
CA PHE A 215 24.13 18.84 1.44
C PHE A 215 23.81 19.97 2.44
N THR A 216 23.53 19.63 3.71
CA THR A 216 23.37 20.61 4.78
C THR A 216 24.69 20.96 5.49
N GLY A 217 25.81 20.32 5.13
CA GLY A 217 27.11 20.53 5.79
C GLY A 217 27.20 19.91 7.18
N GLN A 218 26.34 18.92 7.47
CA GLN A 218 26.25 18.22 8.74
C GLN A 218 26.79 16.78 8.65
N SER A 219 27.80 16.54 7.79
CA SER A 219 28.36 15.20 7.54
C SER A 219 28.87 14.50 8.80
N GLY A 220 29.27 15.24 9.84
CA GLY A 220 29.62 14.68 11.15
C GLY A 220 28.50 13.84 11.78
N LYS A 221 27.23 14.11 11.44
CA LYS A 221 26.08 13.30 11.92
C LYS A 221 26.06 11.88 11.37
N LEU A 222 26.74 11.61 10.25
CA LEU A 222 26.93 10.24 9.75
C LEU A 222 27.72 9.37 10.73
N PHE A 223 28.56 10.00 11.57
CA PHE A 223 29.37 9.33 12.58
C PHE A 223 28.79 9.47 14.00
N ASN A 224 27.57 10.00 14.13
CA ASN A 224 26.87 10.04 15.41
C ASN A 224 26.63 8.61 15.90
N ALA A 225 26.92 8.34 17.19
CA ALA A 225 26.80 7.00 17.75
C ALA A 225 25.39 6.42 17.61
N TYR A 226 24.33 7.20 17.88
CA TYR A 226 22.95 6.71 17.72
C TYR A 226 22.57 6.48 16.27
N PHE A 227 23.08 7.31 15.35
CA PHE A 227 22.88 7.09 13.91
C PHE A 227 23.55 5.81 13.44
N LEU A 228 24.81 5.57 13.80
CA LEU A 228 25.53 4.33 13.48
C LEU A 228 24.88 3.10 14.14
N ILE A 229 24.51 3.19 15.42
CA ILE A 229 23.77 2.13 16.12
C ILE A 229 22.47 1.83 15.38
N SER A 230 21.74 2.84 14.90
CA SER A 230 20.50 2.61 14.16
C SER A 230 20.72 1.84 12.86
N ILE A 231 21.80 2.11 12.12
CA ILE A 231 22.18 1.35 10.92
C ILE A 231 22.55 -0.08 11.29
N LEU A 232 23.35 -0.28 12.34
CA LEU A 232 23.72 -1.62 12.81
C LEU A 232 22.48 -2.42 13.25
N CYS A 233 21.55 -1.79 13.97
CA CYS A 233 20.28 -2.41 14.32
C CYS A 233 19.46 -2.76 13.07
N ALA A 234 19.40 -1.89 12.07
CA ALA A 234 18.69 -2.17 10.82
C ALA A 234 19.29 -3.38 10.10
N VAL A 235 20.62 -3.42 9.94
CA VAL A 235 21.35 -4.54 9.32
C VAL A 235 21.13 -5.83 10.11
N PHE A 236 21.23 -5.77 11.44
CA PHE A 236 20.97 -6.92 12.30
C PHE A 236 19.55 -7.46 12.11
N LEU A 237 18.53 -6.59 12.20
CA LEU A 237 17.13 -6.98 12.02
C LEU A 237 16.88 -7.58 10.63
N ILE A 238 17.39 -6.95 9.56
CA ILE A 238 17.32 -7.48 8.19
C ILE A 238 17.98 -8.86 8.10
N GLY A 239 19.16 -9.01 8.73
CA GLY A 239 19.91 -10.26 8.77
C GLY A 239 19.14 -11.41 9.42
N LEU A 240 18.26 -11.15 10.41
CA LEU A 240 17.50 -12.19 11.10
C LEU A 240 16.61 -13.03 10.18
N TRP A 241 16.11 -12.45 9.08
CA TRP A 241 15.35 -13.19 8.07
C TRP A 241 16.20 -13.49 6.83
N PHE A 242 16.97 -12.51 6.37
CA PHE A 242 17.74 -12.64 5.14
C PHE A 242 18.80 -13.74 5.21
N VAL A 243 19.52 -13.85 6.34
CA VAL A 243 20.61 -14.84 6.48
C VAL A 243 20.06 -16.27 6.46
N PRO A 244 19.06 -16.66 7.28
CA PRO A 244 18.47 -17.99 7.20
C PRO A 244 17.97 -18.36 5.80
N GLN A 245 17.28 -17.43 5.13
CA GLN A 245 16.76 -17.67 3.78
C GLN A 245 17.88 -17.86 2.76
N TYR A 246 18.93 -17.04 2.82
CA TYR A 246 20.10 -17.21 1.96
C TYR A 246 20.84 -18.52 2.26
N THR A 247 20.97 -18.93 3.52
CA THR A 247 21.63 -20.21 3.86
C THR A 247 20.82 -21.42 3.39
N ALA A 248 19.49 -21.32 3.36
CA ALA A 248 18.61 -22.41 2.93
C ALA A 248 18.48 -22.52 1.40
N HIS A 249 18.50 -21.38 0.68
CA HIS A 249 18.12 -21.32 -0.73
C HIS A 249 19.18 -20.71 -1.65
N GLY A 250 20.28 -20.21 -1.09
CA GLY A 250 21.46 -19.75 -1.81
C GLY A 250 21.17 -18.63 -2.82
N ARG A 251 21.75 -18.77 -4.01
CA ARG A 251 21.73 -17.73 -5.06
C ARG A 251 20.33 -17.51 -5.64
N GLU A 252 19.48 -18.51 -5.67
CA GLU A 252 18.12 -18.40 -6.22
C GLU A 252 17.27 -17.44 -5.39
N PHE A 253 17.37 -17.51 -4.06
CA PHE A 253 16.77 -16.52 -3.16
C PHE A 253 17.27 -15.11 -3.45
N LEU A 254 18.58 -14.92 -3.57
CA LEU A 254 19.16 -13.58 -3.82
C LEU A 254 18.67 -12.98 -5.15
N LEU A 255 18.63 -13.78 -6.20
CA LEU A 255 18.23 -13.34 -7.54
C LEU A 255 16.72 -13.13 -7.67
N SER A 256 15.91 -13.78 -6.85
CA SER A 256 14.45 -13.64 -6.87
C SER A 256 13.95 -12.46 -6.03
N GLN A 257 14.75 -11.95 -5.08
CA GLN A 257 14.39 -10.78 -4.28
C GLN A 257 14.03 -9.57 -5.15
N SER A 258 12.86 -8.98 -4.89
CA SER A 258 12.39 -7.77 -5.58
C SER A 258 13.44 -6.66 -5.54
N GLY A 259 13.82 -6.18 -6.72
CA GLY A 259 14.82 -5.13 -6.91
C GLY A 259 16.28 -5.61 -6.89
N VAL A 260 16.63 -6.65 -6.12
CA VAL A 260 18.01 -7.19 -6.12
C VAL A 260 18.29 -7.96 -7.40
N GLY A 261 17.40 -8.87 -7.80
CA GLY A 261 17.51 -9.60 -9.07
C GLY A 261 17.72 -8.66 -10.26
N PRO A 262 16.78 -7.74 -10.53
CA PRO A 262 16.92 -6.75 -11.59
C PRO A 262 18.20 -5.90 -11.50
N LEU A 263 18.66 -5.52 -10.30
CA LEU A 263 19.93 -4.79 -10.15
C LEU A 263 21.15 -5.65 -10.52
N LEU A 264 21.14 -6.93 -10.16
CA LEU A 264 22.25 -7.86 -10.41
C LEU A 264 22.26 -8.40 -11.86
N THR A 265 21.10 -8.49 -12.51
CA THR A 265 20.97 -9.05 -13.87
C THR A 265 20.92 -7.97 -14.97
N GLY A 266 21.05 -6.68 -14.62
CA GLY A 266 20.93 -5.59 -15.60
C GLY A 266 19.49 -5.32 -16.06
N GLY A 267 18.50 -5.74 -15.26
CA GLY A 267 17.08 -5.63 -15.54
C GLY A 267 16.47 -6.91 -16.10
N LEU A 268 15.13 -7.00 -16.03
CA LEU A 268 14.40 -7.98 -16.83
C LEU A 268 14.27 -7.39 -18.25
N ALA A 269 14.86 -8.06 -19.24
CA ALA A 269 14.72 -7.68 -20.64
C ALA A 269 13.23 -7.66 -21.03
N GLY A 270 12.72 -6.51 -21.48
CA GLY A 270 11.42 -6.46 -22.16
C GLY A 270 10.50 -5.26 -21.90
N HIS A 271 10.79 -4.35 -20.95
CA HIS A 271 10.01 -3.11 -20.78
C HIS A 271 10.93 -1.89 -20.70
N GLU A 272 11.12 -1.20 -21.83
CA GLU A 272 11.77 0.12 -21.84
C GLU A 272 10.80 1.16 -21.28
N ASN A 273 10.84 1.38 -19.97
CA ASN A 273 10.18 2.54 -19.38
C ASN A 273 11.04 3.79 -19.65
N PRO A 274 10.54 4.82 -20.33
CA PRO A 274 11.29 6.06 -20.50
C PRO A 274 11.67 6.64 -19.15
N PHE A 275 12.87 7.21 -19.02
CA PHE A 275 13.38 7.79 -17.78
C PHE A 275 12.41 8.82 -17.15
N TYR A 276 11.65 9.54 -17.97
CA TYR A 276 10.66 10.53 -17.52
C TYR A 276 9.29 9.93 -17.13
N SER A 277 9.10 8.61 -17.25
CA SER A 277 7.83 7.91 -16.99
C SER A 277 7.29 8.13 -15.57
N PRO A 278 8.10 8.06 -14.49
CA PRO A 278 7.60 8.34 -13.14
C PRO A 278 7.01 9.75 -13.02
N LEU A 279 7.70 10.76 -13.55
CA LEU A 279 7.23 12.14 -13.50
C LEU A 279 5.93 12.32 -14.30
N LYS A 280 5.88 11.78 -15.52
CA LYS A 280 4.67 11.79 -16.36
C LYS A 280 3.47 11.14 -15.68
N ASN A 281 3.67 10.01 -15.02
CA ASN A 281 2.59 9.31 -14.32
C ASN A 281 2.16 10.06 -13.05
N LEU A 282 3.08 10.72 -12.34
CA LEU A 282 2.72 11.58 -11.21
C LEU A 282 1.72 12.68 -11.62
N PHE A 283 1.94 13.35 -12.77
CA PHE A 283 0.99 14.34 -13.32
C PHE A 283 -0.41 13.76 -13.60
N ARG A 284 -0.51 12.47 -13.95
CA ARG A 284 -1.79 11.82 -14.25
C ARG A 284 -2.56 11.44 -12.99
N MET A 285 -1.87 11.13 -11.90
CA MET A 285 -2.48 10.50 -10.72
C MET A 285 -2.64 11.46 -9.54
N PHE A 286 -1.75 12.46 -9.45
CA PHE A 286 -1.72 13.39 -8.34
C PHE A 286 -2.26 14.73 -8.81
N TYR A 287 -3.54 15.01 -8.52
CA TYR A 287 -4.21 16.25 -8.92
C TYR A 287 -3.49 17.52 -8.42
N TRP A 288 -2.75 17.39 -7.33
CA TRP A 288 -1.95 18.46 -6.73
C TRP A 288 -0.57 18.62 -7.35
N THR A 289 -0.27 17.98 -8.48
CA THR A 289 1.05 18.09 -9.14
C THR A 289 1.38 19.53 -9.49
N ILE A 290 0.45 20.31 -10.08
CA ILE A 290 0.73 21.72 -10.42
C ILE A 290 1.05 22.56 -9.16
N PRO A 291 0.22 22.54 -8.10
CA PRO A 291 0.57 23.16 -6.82
C PRO A 291 1.89 22.66 -6.23
N ALA A 292 2.21 21.36 -6.34
CA ALA A 292 3.48 20.81 -5.86
C ALA A 292 4.68 21.40 -6.61
N PHE A 293 4.62 21.49 -7.93
CA PHE A 293 5.69 22.12 -8.71
C PHE A 293 5.80 23.62 -8.41
N TYR A 294 4.67 24.32 -8.21
CA TYR A 294 4.73 25.71 -7.75
C TYR A 294 5.39 25.84 -6.36
N GLY A 295 5.05 24.96 -5.42
CA GLY A 295 5.70 24.89 -4.12
C GLY A 295 7.19 24.59 -4.20
N MET A 296 7.59 23.76 -5.16
CA MET A 296 8.99 23.48 -5.46
C MET A 296 9.73 24.73 -5.95
N LEU A 297 9.13 25.52 -6.85
CA LEU A 297 9.68 26.81 -7.29
C LEU A 297 9.83 27.81 -6.14
N LEU A 298 8.87 27.86 -5.22
CA LEU A 298 9.00 28.65 -4.00
C LEU A 298 10.17 28.16 -3.15
N GLY A 299 10.33 26.84 -3.02
CA GLY A 299 11.41 26.20 -2.27
C GLY A 299 12.80 26.57 -2.77
N PHE A 300 13.01 26.64 -4.10
CA PHE A 300 14.30 27.06 -4.66
C PHE A 300 14.73 28.46 -4.19
N ASN A 301 13.78 29.40 -4.08
CA ASN A 301 14.06 30.73 -3.54
C ASN A 301 14.36 30.70 -2.04
N ARG A 302 13.71 29.80 -1.28
CA ARG A 302 13.92 29.63 0.16
C ARG A 302 15.22 28.92 0.52
N LEU A 303 15.88 28.23 -0.42
CA LEU A 303 17.23 27.65 -0.20
C LEU A 303 18.28 28.72 0.16
N LYS A 304 18.06 29.98 -0.22
CA LYS A 304 18.92 31.12 0.15
C LYS A 304 18.75 31.56 1.60
N ASN A 305 17.63 31.22 2.24
CA ASN A 305 17.35 31.56 3.63
C ASN A 305 17.91 30.50 4.57
N LYS A 306 18.93 30.85 5.37
CA LYS A 306 19.62 29.93 6.29
C LYS A 306 18.67 29.19 7.24
N ASN A 307 17.59 29.83 7.69
CA ASN A 307 16.67 29.24 8.67
C ASN A 307 15.74 28.18 8.07
N GLU A 308 15.45 28.28 6.76
CA GLU A 308 14.53 27.39 6.05
C GLU A 308 15.27 26.38 5.14
N ARG A 309 16.52 26.67 4.81
CA ARG A 309 17.36 25.93 3.85
C ARG A 309 17.34 24.42 4.09
N ASN A 310 17.60 23.98 5.32
CA ASN A 310 17.71 22.55 5.62
C ASN A 310 16.39 21.80 5.39
N GLY A 311 15.26 22.40 5.78
CA GLY A 311 13.94 21.80 5.55
C GLY A 311 13.63 21.61 4.07
N PHE A 312 13.99 22.59 3.23
CA PHE A 312 13.84 22.46 1.78
C PHE A 312 14.82 21.46 1.17
N ILE A 313 16.09 21.42 1.60
CA ILE A 313 17.07 20.42 1.12
C ILE A 313 16.54 19.00 1.37
N LEU A 314 16.06 18.72 2.59
CA LEU A 314 15.47 17.42 2.91
C LEU A 314 14.27 17.11 2.01
N LEU A 315 13.38 18.08 1.82
CA LEU A 315 12.18 17.89 1.00
C LEU A 315 12.50 17.62 -0.48
N PHE A 316 13.48 18.34 -1.03
CA PHE A 316 14.00 18.14 -2.38
C PHE A 316 14.65 16.76 -2.53
N LEU A 317 15.53 16.38 -1.61
CA LEU A 317 16.18 15.06 -1.64
C LEU A 317 15.16 13.94 -1.48
N TRP A 318 14.17 14.11 -0.60
CA TRP A 318 13.10 13.13 -0.42
C TRP A 318 12.34 12.90 -1.73
N PHE A 319 11.91 13.96 -2.41
CA PHE A 319 11.22 13.83 -3.69
C PHE A 319 12.13 13.26 -4.78
N PHE A 320 13.30 13.87 -5.01
CA PHE A 320 14.12 13.54 -6.17
C PHE A 320 14.85 12.21 -6.05
N VAL A 321 15.28 11.79 -4.86
CA VAL A 321 15.88 10.45 -4.70
C VAL A 321 14.88 9.36 -5.08
N ILE A 322 13.61 9.49 -4.66
CA ILE A 322 12.56 8.52 -5.02
C ILE A 322 12.31 8.55 -6.52
N ILE A 323 12.08 9.73 -7.11
CA ILE A 323 11.83 9.85 -8.55
C ILE A 323 13.00 9.31 -9.37
N SER A 324 14.24 9.67 -9.04
CA SER A 324 15.44 9.19 -9.74
C SER A 324 15.63 7.68 -9.60
N ALA A 325 15.39 7.11 -8.42
CA ALA A 325 15.48 5.66 -8.22
C ALA A 325 14.43 4.89 -9.06
N LEU A 326 13.22 5.43 -9.16
CA LEU A 326 12.17 4.85 -10.02
C LEU A 326 12.48 5.03 -11.51
N SER A 327 13.02 6.18 -11.90
CA SER A 327 13.42 6.49 -13.27
C SER A 327 14.59 5.63 -13.75
N ALA A 328 15.48 5.22 -12.84
CA ALA A 328 16.58 4.30 -13.13
C ALA A 328 16.15 2.82 -13.10
N SER A 329 14.91 2.51 -12.70
CA SER A 329 14.43 1.14 -12.61
C SER A 329 13.98 0.61 -13.98
N SER A 330 14.45 -0.58 -14.34
CA SER A 330 13.98 -1.32 -15.52
C SER A 330 12.55 -1.85 -15.39
N VAL A 331 11.99 -1.89 -14.17
CA VAL A 331 10.64 -2.40 -13.89
C VAL A 331 9.87 -1.37 -13.07
N PHE A 332 9.16 -0.48 -13.76
CA PHE A 332 8.36 0.57 -13.13
C PHE A 332 6.87 0.24 -13.17
N GLY A 333 6.28 0.11 -11.98
CA GLY A 333 4.83 0.11 -11.77
C GLY A 333 4.36 1.48 -11.29
N VAL A 334 3.24 1.95 -11.82
CA VAL A 334 2.64 3.26 -11.47
C VAL A 334 2.44 3.44 -9.96
N ARG A 335 2.11 2.35 -9.25
CA ARG A 335 1.96 2.29 -7.79
C ARG A 335 3.24 2.60 -7.01
N TYR A 336 4.42 2.43 -7.60
CA TYR A 336 5.69 2.70 -6.93
C TYR A 336 5.95 4.19 -6.71
N LEU A 337 5.12 5.08 -7.28
CA LEU A 337 5.18 6.52 -7.02
C LEU A 337 4.65 6.91 -5.65
N ILE A 338 3.89 6.05 -4.99
CA ILE A 338 3.20 6.36 -3.74
C ILE A 338 4.13 6.95 -2.65
N PRO A 339 5.36 6.43 -2.43
CA PRO A 339 6.31 7.05 -1.51
C PRO A 339 6.67 8.53 -1.82
N ALA A 340 6.57 8.95 -3.08
CA ALA A 340 6.81 10.33 -3.49
C ALA A 340 5.61 11.27 -3.25
N PHE A 341 4.44 10.75 -2.89
CA PHE A 341 3.25 11.58 -2.63
C PHE A 341 3.42 12.43 -1.38
N ALA A 342 4.05 11.91 -0.32
CA ALA A 342 4.29 12.67 0.90
C ALA A 342 5.11 13.95 0.65
N PRO A 343 6.32 13.91 0.04
CA PRO A 343 7.05 15.14 -0.24
C PRO A 343 6.36 16.03 -1.29
N ALA A 344 5.71 15.45 -2.31
CA ALA A 344 4.93 16.21 -3.28
C ALA A 344 3.76 16.97 -2.62
N ALA A 345 3.09 16.35 -1.66
CA ALA A 345 2.00 16.95 -0.91
C ALA A 345 2.49 18.08 0.00
N ILE A 346 3.67 17.95 0.61
CA ILE A 346 4.27 19.04 1.39
C ILE A 346 4.58 20.23 0.48
N PHE A 347 5.14 20.01 -0.73
CA PHE A 347 5.33 21.12 -1.67
C PHE A 347 4.00 21.80 -2.03
N ALA A 348 2.97 21.02 -2.36
CA ALA A 348 1.65 21.56 -2.66
C ALA A 348 1.04 22.32 -1.46
N ALA A 349 1.25 21.81 -0.24
CA ALA A 349 0.82 22.47 0.99
C ALA A 349 1.49 23.83 1.18
N LEU A 350 2.79 23.96 0.91
CA LEU A 350 3.52 25.23 0.99
C LEU A 350 3.05 26.24 -0.06
N ALA A 351 2.71 25.77 -1.27
CA ALA A 351 2.06 26.60 -2.28
C ALA A 351 0.71 27.13 -1.81
N LEU A 352 -0.14 26.27 -1.24
CA LEU A 352 -1.45 26.66 -0.69
C LEU A 352 -1.29 27.62 0.49
N GLU A 353 -0.36 27.35 1.40
CA GLU A 353 -0.12 28.17 2.59
C GLU A 353 0.22 29.61 2.20
N LYS A 354 1.04 29.80 1.15
CA LYS A 354 1.38 31.14 0.64
C LYS A 354 0.16 31.94 0.20
N HIS A 355 -0.88 31.27 -0.31
CA HIS A 355 -2.07 31.91 -0.88
C HIS A 355 -3.27 31.99 0.07
N ILE A 356 -3.26 31.25 1.19
CA ILE A 356 -4.31 31.31 2.20
C ILE A 356 -3.90 32.31 3.30
N PRO A 357 -4.58 33.47 3.41
CA PRO A 357 -4.23 34.44 4.43
C PRO A 357 -4.35 33.84 5.84
N PRO A 358 -3.43 34.16 6.77
CA PRO A 358 -3.46 33.69 8.15
C PRO A 358 -4.81 33.86 8.87
N GLN A 359 -5.53 34.93 8.56
CA GLN A 359 -6.83 35.24 9.15
C GLN A 359 -7.95 34.32 8.65
N LYS A 360 -7.83 33.80 7.41
CA LYS A 360 -8.82 32.92 6.77
C LYS A 360 -8.55 31.43 7.02
N PHE A 361 -7.36 31.09 7.52
CA PHE A 361 -6.95 29.69 7.72
C PHE A 361 -7.88 28.90 8.66
N PRO A 362 -8.34 29.44 9.82
CA PRO A 362 -9.27 28.70 10.67
C PRO A 362 -10.59 28.39 9.95
N TYR A 363 -11.12 29.34 9.18
CA TYR A 363 -12.35 29.13 8.40
C TYR A 363 -12.16 28.02 7.34
N PHE A 364 -11.01 28.02 6.67
CA PHE A 364 -10.64 26.94 5.77
C PHE A 364 -10.61 25.57 6.47
N GLN A 365 -9.99 25.48 7.67
CA GLN A 365 -9.97 24.24 8.45
C GLN A 365 -11.38 23.74 8.80
N HIS A 366 -12.28 24.64 9.22
CA HIS A 366 -13.67 24.26 9.54
C HIS A 366 -14.39 23.71 8.31
N ILE A 367 -14.29 24.37 7.16
CA ILE A 367 -14.89 23.88 5.91
C ILE A 367 -14.33 22.50 5.56
N VAL A 368 -13.01 22.33 5.63
CA VAL A 368 -12.38 21.05 5.32
C VAL A 368 -12.84 19.94 6.27
N CYS A 369 -12.95 20.22 7.57
CA CYS A 369 -13.46 19.26 8.55
C CYS A 369 -14.94 18.93 8.31
N LEU A 370 -15.77 19.94 8.02
CA LEU A 370 -17.18 19.76 7.70
C LEU A 370 -17.35 18.90 6.44
N LEU A 371 -16.63 19.22 5.36
CA LEU A 371 -16.65 18.44 4.12
C LEU A 371 -16.18 17.00 4.35
N ALA A 372 -15.12 16.80 5.14
CA ALA A 372 -14.66 15.46 5.50
C ALA A 372 -15.71 14.71 6.33
N GLY A 373 -16.39 15.36 7.25
CA GLY A 373 -17.51 14.79 8.01
C GLY A 373 -18.69 14.41 7.10
N VAL A 374 -19.03 15.25 6.12
CA VAL A 374 -20.06 14.95 5.12
C VAL A 374 -19.64 13.77 4.24
N ILE A 375 -18.41 13.76 3.72
CA ILE A 375 -17.88 12.63 2.94
C ILE A 375 -17.92 11.36 3.77
N LEU A 376 -17.51 11.42 5.05
CA LEU A 376 -17.56 10.27 5.95
C LEU A 376 -19.00 9.80 6.18
N PHE A 377 -19.95 10.70 6.37
CA PHE A 377 -21.37 10.38 6.51
C PHE A 377 -21.90 9.65 5.27
N PHE A 378 -21.62 10.17 4.06
CA PHE A 378 -21.99 9.51 2.82
C PHE A 378 -21.25 8.18 2.63
N ALA A 379 -19.96 8.13 2.93
CA ALA A 379 -19.17 6.91 2.85
C ALA A 379 -19.66 5.84 3.83
N ALA A 380 -20.16 6.21 5.01
CA ALA A 380 -20.74 5.28 5.97
C ALA A 380 -22.07 4.70 5.46
N ILE A 381 -22.97 5.57 4.98
CA ILE A 381 -24.34 5.20 4.62
C ILE A 381 -24.43 4.50 3.25
N PHE A 382 -23.72 5.00 2.24
CA PHE A 382 -23.83 4.48 0.89
C PHE A 382 -22.77 3.41 0.60
N PRO A 383 -23.15 2.26 0.00
CA PRO A 383 -22.17 1.35 -0.55
C PRO A 383 -21.40 2.08 -1.66
N LEU A 384 -20.07 2.16 -1.57
CA LEU A 384 -19.29 2.71 -2.67
C LEU A 384 -19.33 1.69 -3.81
N PRO A 385 -19.54 2.10 -5.06
CA PRO A 385 -19.55 1.16 -6.17
C PRO A 385 -18.17 0.50 -6.30
N ALA A 386 -18.11 -0.83 -6.16
CA ALA A 386 -16.89 -1.59 -6.39
C ALA A 386 -16.60 -1.68 -7.90
N PRO A 387 -15.33 -1.50 -8.32
CA PRO A 387 -14.94 -1.89 -9.67
C PRO A 387 -15.21 -3.39 -9.86
N LYS A 388 -15.88 -3.78 -10.95
CA LYS A 388 -16.24 -5.18 -11.23
C LYS A 388 -15.03 -6.08 -11.56
N GLY A 389 -13.85 -5.52 -11.82
CA GLY A 389 -12.66 -6.31 -12.14
C GLY A 389 -12.29 -7.28 -11.02
N GLY A 390 -12.08 -8.55 -11.35
CA GLY A 390 -11.72 -9.61 -10.39
C GLY A 390 -12.89 -10.16 -9.55
N SER A 391 -14.09 -9.57 -9.65
CA SER A 391 -15.29 -10.04 -8.94
C SER A 391 -15.91 -11.31 -9.53
N GLU A 392 -15.62 -11.59 -10.80
CA GLU A 392 -16.18 -12.70 -11.59
C GLU A 392 -15.97 -14.07 -10.94
N TYR A 393 -14.94 -14.20 -10.10
CA TYR A 393 -14.58 -15.47 -9.48
C TYR A 393 -15.14 -15.65 -8.06
N ILE A 394 -15.59 -14.58 -7.40
CA ILE A 394 -15.75 -14.59 -5.93
C ILE A 394 -16.97 -15.35 -5.48
N SER A 395 -18.09 -15.18 -6.19
CA SER A 395 -19.30 -15.97 -5.96
C SER A 395 -19.01 -17.47 -6.09
N LEU A 396 -18.15 -17.84 -7.06
CA LEU A 396 -17.67 -19.21 -7.17
C LEU A 396 -16.79 -19.57 -5.96
N TYR A 397 -15.75 -18.79 -5.66
CA TYR A 397 -14.81 -19.09 -4.56
C TYR A 397 -15.51 -19.30 -3.21
N ARG A 398 -16.46 -18.43 -2.85
CA ARG A 398 -17.18 -18.50 -1.57
C ARG A 398 -18.11 -19.72 -1.48
N CYS A 399 -18.55 -20.25 -2.62
CA CYS A 399 -19.40 -21.45 -2.67
C CYS A 399 -18.61 -22.74 -2.90
N VAL A 400 -17.32 -22.69 -3.23
CA VAL A 400 -16.53 -23.92 -3.48
C VAL A 400 -16.62 -24.88 -2.30
N ASN A 401 -16.45 -24.42 -1.07
CA ASN A 401 -16.48 -25.29 0.10
C ASN A 401 -17.86 -25.81 0.49
N SER A 402 -18.95 -25.19 0.02
CA SER A 402 -20.30 -25.73 0.25
C SER A 402 -20.67 -26.83 -0.73
N ILE A 403 -19.90 -27.01 -1.80
CA ILE A 403 -20.16 -27.96 -2.89
C ILE A 403 -19.08 -29.04 -2.98
N VAL A 404 -17.82 -28.66 -2.77
CA VAL A 404 -16.65 -29.52 -2.95
C VAL A 404 -16.14 -29.96 -1.59
N ASP A 405 -16.29 -31.24 -1.27
CA ASP A 405 -15.81 -31.81 0.00
C ASP A 405 -14.28 -31.68 0.12
N SER A 406 -13.78 -31.58 1.35
CA SER A 406 -12.34 -31.38 1.65
C SER A 406 -11.44 -32.49 1.09
N ASN A 407 -11.97 -33.71 0.94
CA ASN A 407 -11.21 -34.86 0.44
C ASN A 407 -11.19 -34.98 -1.09
N SER A 408 -12.02 -34.21 -1.79
CA SER A 408 -12.10 -34.21 -3.24
C SER A 408 -10.88 -33.52 -3.87
N ARG A 409 -10.63 -33.76 -5.15
CA ARG A 409 -9.67 -32.98 -5.94
C ARG A 409 -10.38 -31.83 -6.64
N LEU A 410 -9.69 -30.71 -6.81
CA LEU A 410 -10.17 -29.54 -7.53
C LEU A 410 -9.21 -29.19 -8.66
N LEU A 411 -9.67 -29.41 -9.89
CA LEU A 411 -8.91 -29.20 -11.12
C LEU A 411 -9.35 -27.90 -11.80
N LEU A 412 -8.41 -27.20 -12.42
CA LEU A 412 -8.70 -26.04 -13.28
C LEU A 412 -8.43 -26.39 -14.74
N TYR A 413 -9.40 -26.17 -15.62
CA TYR A 413 -9.25 -26.44 -17.04
C TYR A 413 -8.90 -25.16 -17.82
N LYS A 414 -7.77 -25.20 -18.55
CA LYS A 414 -7.18 -24.19 -19.46
C LYS A 414 -6.86 -22.81 -18.90
N GLU A 415 -7.54 -22.34 -17.87
CA GLU A 415 -7.37 -21.00 -17.33
C GLU A 415 -6.01 -20.81 -16.61
N ARG A 416 -5.54 -19.56 -16.48
CA ARG A 416 -4.30 -19.25 -15.75
C ARG A 416 -4.40 -19.61 -14.26
N ILE A 417 -3.81 -20.77 -13.88
CA ILE A 417 -3.78 -21.26 -12.49
C ILE A 417 -3.30 -20.22 -11.50
N PHE A 418 -2.26 -19.47 -11.85
CA PHE A 418 -1.65 -18.54 -10.92
C PHE A 418 -2.62 -17.45 -10.47
N ILE A 419 -3.48 -16.95 -11.36
CA ILE A 419 -4.44 -15.88 -11.03
C ILE A 419 -5.57 -16.45 -10.18
N PHE A 420 -6.11 -17.58 -10.63
CA PHE A 420 -7.27 -18.21 -10.02
C PHE A 420 -6.95 -18.75 -8.62
N ASN A 421 -5.78 -19.35 -8.45
CA ASN A 421 -5.40 -20.05 -7.22
C ASN A 421 -5.29 -19.12 -6.01
N GLN A 422 -4.90 -17.85 -6.21
CA GLN A 422 -4.75 -16.90 -5.09
C GLN A 422 -6.11 -16.52 -4.51
N GLY A 423 -7.06 -16.15 -5.37
CA GLY A 423 -8.42 -15.84 -4.95
C GLY A 423 -9.10 -17.05 -4.32
N LEU A 424 -8.96 -18.24 -4.94
CA LEU A 424 -9.50 -19.47 -4.37
C LEU A 424 -8.91 -19.78 -2.99
N THR A 425 -7.59 -19.70 -2.84
CA THR A 425 -6.91 -19.92 -1.55
C THR A 425 -7.42 -18.94 -0.50
N PHE A 426 -7.61 -17.67 -0.85
CA PHE A 426 -8.09 -16.68 0.10
C PHE A 426 -9.54 -16.90 0.55
N TYR A 427 -10.46 -17.04 -0.40
CA TYR A 427 -11.90 -17.10 -0.11
C TYR A 427 -12.41 -18.48 0.28
N SER A 428 -11.69 -19.55 -0.07
CA SER A 428 -12.08 -20.93 0.23
C SER A 428 -11.07 -21.68 1.09
N LEU A 429 -9.93 -21.08 1.46
CA LEU A 429 -8.87 -21.76 2.22
C LEU A 429 -8.39 -23.06 1.55
N ARG A 430 -8.61 -23.20 0.23
CA ARG A 430 -8.32 -24.40 -0.53
C ARG A 430 -7.54 -24.04 -1.79
N PRO A 431 -6.31 -24.54 -1.96
CA PRO A 431 -5.60 -24.39 -3.22
C PRO A 431 -6.15 -25.36 -4.28
N LEU A 432 -5.87 -25.06 -5.54
CA LEU A 432 -6.07 -25.99 -6.66
C LEU A 432 -5.09 -27.17 -6.57
N ASP A 433 -5.56 -28.37 -6.92
CA ASP A 433 -4.72 -29.55 -7.01
C ASP A 433 -3.85 -29.52 -8.27
N LYS A 434 -4.46 -29.18 -9.42
CA LYS A 434 -3.77 -29.18 -10.72
C LYS A 434 -4.51 -28.36 -11.77
N GLN A 435 -3.77 -27.67 -12.64
CA GLN A 435 -4.28 -27.18 -13.92
C GLN A 435 -4.07 -28.22 -15.02
N VAL A 436 -5.09 -28.41 -15.84
CA VAL A 436 -5.07 -29.29 -17.00
C VAL A 436 -5.38 -28.48 -18.26
N ASN A 437 -4.67 -28.76 -19.35
CA ASN A 437 -4.73 -27.92 -20.56
C ASN A 437 -5.38 -28.61 -21.76
N SER A 438 -5.63 -29.92 -21.68
CA SER A 438 -6.35 -30.69 -22.71
C SER A 438 -7.40 -31.60 -22.10
N ILE A 439 -8.35 -32.04 -22.93
CA ILE A 439 -9.39 -32.99 -22.52
C ILE A 439 -8.77 -34.35 -22.17
N GLU A 440 -7.77 -34.81 -22.92
CA GLU A 440 -7.11 -36.08 -22.60
C GLU A 440 -6.40 -36.01 -21.24
N GLU A 441 -5.74 -34.90 -20.95
CA GLU A 441 -5.11 -34.69 -19.65
C GLU A 441 -6.16 -34.65 -18.54
N LEU A 442 -7.26 -33.92 -18.72
CA LEU A 442 -8.36 -33.86 -17.76
C LEU A 442 -8.92 -35.25 -17.45
N LEU A 443 -9.25 -36.03 -18.48
CA LEU A 443 -9.79 -37.39 -18.32
C LEU A 443 -8.76 -38.34 -17.69
N SER A 444 -7.49 -38.21 -18.05
CA SER A 444 -6.39 -38.97 -17.46
C SER A 444 -6.26 -38.67 -15.96
N GLU A 445 -6.29 -37.40 -15.57
CA GLU A 445 -6.21 -36.99 -14.17
C GLU A 445 -7.38 -37.46 -13.34
N ILE A 446 -8.59 -37.50 -13.89
CA ILE A 446 -9.78 -38.03 -13.21
C ILE A 446 -9.66 -39.55 -13.02
N ARG A 447 -9.14 -40.30 -14.00
CA ARG A 447 -8.96 -41.76 -13.88
C ARG A 447 -7.83 -42.18 -12.95
N LYS A 448 -6.79 -41.34 -12.79
CA LYS A 448 -5.61 -41.65 -11.97
C LYS A 448 -5.88 -41.69 -10.47
N SER A 449 -7.02 -41.18 -10.00
CA SER A 449 -7.28 -41.04 -8.57
C SER A 449 -8.65 -41.59 -8.21
N ASP A 450 -8.71 -42.37 -7.13
CA ASP A 450 -9.96 -42.85 -6.55
C ASP A 450 -10.75 -41.73 -5.84
N LYS A 451 -10.15 -40.54 -5.69
CA LYS A 451 -10.81 -39.37 -5.12
C LYS A 451 -11.74 -38.72 -6.14
N THR A 452 -12.92 -38.32 -5.68
CA THR A 452 -13.85 -37.51 -6.47
C THR A 452 -13.16 -36.24 -6.96
N ALA A 453 -13.20 -35.97 -8.26
CA ALA A 453 -12.62 -34.78 -8.87
C ALA A 453 -13.73 -33.82 -9.30
N PHE A 454 -13.60 -32.58 -8.85
CA PHE A 454 -14.36 -31.45 -9.37
C PHE A 454 -13.48 -30.64 -10.30
N VAL A 455 -14.09 -30.07 -11.33
CA VAL A 455 -13.43 -29.32 -12.38
C VAL A 455 -14.06 -27.94 -12.45
N ILE A 456 -13.20 -26.93 -12.55
CA ILE A 456 -13.60 -25.55 -12.81
C ILE A 456 -13.14 -25.17 -14.22
N SER A 457 -14.04 -24.59 -15.01
CA SER A 457 -13.71 -24.01 -16.31
C SER A 457 -14.53 -22.73 -16.54
N ASN A 458 -14.10 -21.91 -17.50
CA ASN A 458 -14.99 -20.89 -18.04
C ASN A 458 -16.11 -21.55 -18.87
N ALA A 459 -17.15 -20.78 -19.20
CA ALA A 459 -18.34 -21.26 -19.87
C ALA A 459 -18.09 -21.66 -21.33
N GLN A 460 -17.08 -21.07 -21.97
CA GLN A 460 -16.70 -21.39 -23.34
C GLN A 460 -16.00 -22.75 -23.40
N ASP A 461 -15.01 -22.95 -22.53
CA ASP A 461 -14.25 -24.20 -22.40
C ASP A 461 -15.14 -25.35 -21.89
N TYR A 462 -16.14 -25.05 -21.06
CA TYR A 462 -17.12 -26.04 -20.61
C TYR A 462 -17.90 -26.64 -21.79
N LYS A 463 -18.24 -25.84 -22.81
CA LYS A 463 -18.96 -26.33 -24.00
C LYS A 463 -18.12 -27.32 -24.79
N GLU A 464 -16.82 -27.06 -24.93
CA GLU A 464 -15.87 -27.97 -25.57
C GLU A 464 -15.83 -29.33 -24.85
N ILE A 465 -15.81 -29.32 -23.51
CA ILE A 465 -15.85 -30.54 -22.70
C ILE A 465 -17.19 -31.26 -22.87
N GLN A 466 -18.30 -30.52 -22.94
CA GLN A 466 -19.64 -31.08 -23.14
C GLN A 466 -19.78 -31.80 -24.49
N GLU A 467 -19.08 -31.34 -25.53
CA GLU A 467 -19.04 -32.00 -26.84
C GLU A 467 -18.18 -33.28 -26.83
N ALA A 468 -17.12 -33.31 -26.03
CA ALA A 468 -16.17 -34.43 -25.97
C ALA A 468 -16.57 -35.55 -24.98
N VAL A 469 -17.38 -35.24 -23.96
CA VAL A 469 -17.76 -36.19 -22.90
C VAL A 469 -19.19 -36.70 -23.15
N PRO A 470 -19.44 -38.03 -23.09
CA PRO A 470 -20.77 -38.59 -23.31
C PRO A 470 -21.86 -37.97 -22.42
N ALA A 471 -23.05 -37.75 -23.00
CA ALA A 471 -24.21 -37.25 -22.27
C ALA A 471 -24.52 -38.14 -21.05
N GLY A 472 -24.72 -37.52 -19.89
CA GLY A 472 -24.98 -38.21 -18.61
C GLY A 472 -23.74 -38.46 -17.74
N LYS A 473 -22.52 -38.32 -18.28
CA LYS A 473 -21.28 -38.39 -17.48
C LYS A 473 -20.86 -37.04 -16.90
N LEU A 474 -21.38 -35.94 -17.44
CA LEU A 474 -21.08 -34.58 -17.01
C LEU A 474 -22.16 -34.06 -16.05
N HIS A 475 -21.79 -33.73 -14.81
CA HIS A 475 -22.71 -33.20 -13.80
C HIS A 475 -22.30 -31.79 -13.40
N LYS A 476 -23.11 -30.79 -13.76
CA LYS A 476 -22.90 -29.40 -13.36
C LYS A 476 -23.29 -29.22 -11.89
N SER A 477 -22.34 -28.84 -11.05
CA SER A 477 -22.55 -28.67 -9.61
C SER A 477 -22.91 -27.22 -9.24
N ALA A 478 -22.28 -26.24 -9.88
CA ALA A 478 -22.66 -24.83 -9.77
C ALA A 478 -22.18 -24.00 -10.96
N SER A 479 -22.70 -22.78 -11.06
CA SER A 479 -22.14 -21.74 -11.94
C SER A 479 -22.33 -20.35 -11.36
N SER A 480 -21.38 -19.47 -11.64
CA SER A 480 -21.50 -18.03 -11.41
C SER A 480 -20.89 -17.30 -12.58
N ASP A 481 -21.58 -16.29 -13.10
CA ASP A 481 -21.11 -15.49 -14.23
C ASP A 481 -20.68 -16.36 -15.43
N GLU A 482 -19.40 -16.31 -15.81
CA GLU A 482 -18.82 -17.14 -16.88
C GLU A 482 -18.13 -18.42 -16.37
N TRP A 483 -18.29 -18.80 -15.10
CA TRP A 483 -17.58 -19.94 -14.52
C TRP A 483 -18.51 -21.10 -14.15
N ILE A 484 -18.02 -22.31 -14.36
CA ILE A 484 -18.76 -23.54 -14.13
C ILE A 484 -17.92 -24.49 -13.29
N LEU A 485 -18.52 -24.99 -12.20
CA LEU A 485 -18.00 -26.06 -11.37
C LEU A 485 -18.79 -27.32 -11.66
N PHE A 486 -18.11 -28.41 -11.99
CA PHE A 486 -18.75 -29.65 -12.44
C PHE A 486 -17.92 -30.89 -12.08
N GLN A 487 -18.53 -32.05 -12.27
CA GLN A 487 -17.89 -33.37 -12.13
C GLN A 487 -18.00 -34.13 -13.45
N ILE A 488 -17.01 -35.00 -13.70
CA ILE A 488 -17.08 -36.01 -14.76
C ILE A 488 -17.07 -37.38 -14.07
N ARG A 489 -18.15 -38.16 -14.22
CA ARG A 489 -18.26 -39.54 -13.73
C ARG A 489 -17.83 -40.48 -14.85
N LEU A 490 -16.61 -41.02 -14.75
CA LEU A 490 -16.03 -41.89 -15.78
C LEU A 490 -16.39 -43.35 -15.60
#